data_AF-A0A2U1WI35-F1
#
_entry.id   AF-A0A2U1WI35-F1
#
_cell.length_a   1.000
_cell.length_b   1.000
_cell.length_c   1.000
_cell.angle_alpha   90.00
_cell.angle_beta   90.00
_cell.angle_gamma   90.00
#
_symmetry.space_group_name_H-M   'P 1'
#
loop_
_entity.id
_entity.type
_entity.pdbx_description
1 polymer ?
#
loop_
_entity_poly.entity_id
_entity_poly.type
_entity_poly.pdbx_seq_one_letter_code
_entity_poly.pdbx_strand_id
1 'polypeptide(L)'
;MTMIDISDDEIIVERRTGKGRFVLFCETDLPKDSLIPWWSVVIDIGGDGAAILVRLDERQADQGFTAVALIRIALVIGEADNERRPSVLAGECLRHLRKALEAELQRREGLAEAETLHLDRESSHGFAWLHAEYGDGGMTLSADPSGNEEGVTLEQLLIVLDQLYLDASRRLPGDGRLAEAGVHVGQALRLEGRRTLLPAGGRR
;
A
#
# COMPACT_ATOMS: atom_id res chain seq x y z
N MET A 1 16.04 -7.28 -20.23
CA MET A 1 14.60 -7.56 -20.16
C MET A 1 14.44 -8.80 -19.30
N THR A 2 14.42 -8.60 -18.00
CA THR A 2 14.20 -9.67 -17.02
C THR A 2 12.70 -9.61 -16.72
N MET A 3 11.94 -10.44 -17.43
CA MET A 3 10.60 -10.81 -16.99
C MET A 3 10.78 -11.36 -15.56
N ILE A 4 10.05 -10.81 -14.59
CA ILE A 4 10.02 -11.36 -13.24
C ILE A 4 9.48 -12.79 -13.37
N ASP A 5 10.37 -13.77 -13.35
CA ASP A 5 10.07 -15.19 -13.48
C ASP A 5 9.66 -15.70 -12.10
N ILE A 6 8.44 -15.34 -11.69
CA ILE A 6 7.80 -15.90 -10.50
C ILE A 6 6.99 -17.08 -10.98
N SER A 7 7.31 -18.27 -10.46
CA SER A 7 6.49 -19.45 -10.68
C SER A 7 5.10 -19.22 -10.11
N ASP A 8 4.05 -19.61 -10.84
CA ASP A 8 2.65 -19.52 -10.35
C ASP A 8 2.47 -20.20 -8.97
N ASP A 9 3.30 -21.22 -8.68
CA ASP A 9 3.29 -21.94 -7.40
C ASP A 9 3.79 -21.09 -6.21
N GLU A 10 4.49 -19.99 -6.45
CA GLU A 10 4.95 -19.06 -5.40
C GLU A 10 3.92 -17.98 -5.06
N ILE A 11 2.84 -17.86 -5.85
CA ILE A 11 1.79 -16.87 -5.65
C ILE A 11 0.76 -17.41 -4.64
N ILE A 12 0.74 -16.81 -3.46
CA ILE A 12 -0.17 -17.18 -2.37
C ILE A 12 -1.54 -16.53 -2.55
N VAL A 13 -1.56 -15.28 -3.01
CA VAL A 13 -2.79 -14.51 -3.26
C VAL A 13 -2.59 -13.63 -4.49
N GLU A 14 -3.61 -13.60 -5.35
CA GLU A 14 -3.75 -12.58 -6.41
C GLU A 14 -4.94 -11.67 -6.08
N ARG A 15 -4.73 -10.36 -6.18
CA ARG A 15 -5.80 -9.35 -6.12
C ARG A 15 -5.69 -8.39 -7.29
N ARG A 16 -6.78 -7.69 -7.58
CA ARG A 16 -6.86 -6.73 -8.69
C ARG A 16 -7.56 -5.45 -8.26
N THR A 17 -7.12 -4.33 -8.83
CA THR A 17 -7.84 -3.05 -8.74
C THR A 17 -9.12 -3.09 -9.56
N GLY A 18 -10.01 -2.11 -9.35
CA GLY A 18 -11.21 -1.93 -10.15
C GLY A 18 -10.94 -1.74 -11.65
N LYS A 19 -9.72 -1.35 -12.03
CA LYS A 19 -9.27 -1.18 -13.42
C LYS A 19 -8.49 -2.39 -13.96
N GLY A 20 -8.29 -3.43 -13.16
CA GLY A 20 -7.72 -4.71 -13.58
C GLY A 20 -6.22 -4.89 -13.35
N ARG A 21 -5.50 -3.85 -12.86
CA ARG A 21 -4.09 -3.97 -12.46
C ARG A 21 -3.94 -4.97 -11.32
N PHE A 22 -3.00 -5.90 -11.44
CA PHE A 22 -2.80 -6.95 -10.44
C PHE A 22 -1.90 -6.51 -9.28
N VAL A 23 -2.05 -7.24 -8.17
CA VAL A 23 -1.19 -7.24 -6.99
C VAL A 23 -1.05 -8.70 -6.57
N LEU A 24 0.17 -9.24 -6.69
CA LEU A 24 0.51 -10.64 -6.38
C LEU A 24 1.29 -10.69 -5.07
N PHE A 25 0.89 -11.57 -4.17
CA PHE A 25 1.53 -11.78 -2.87
C PHE A 25 2.27 -13.11 -2.91
N CYS A 26 3.60 -13.07 -2.75
CA CYS A 26 4.48 -14.20 -3.01
C CYS A 26 5.24 -14.64 -1.75
N GLU A 27 5.43 -15.94 -1.57
CA GLU A 27 6.18 -16.54 -0.45
C GLU A 27 7.71 -16.54 -0.65
N THR A 28 8.20 -15.99 -1.78
CA THR A 28 9.64 -15.96 -2.11
C THR A 28 10.47 -15.35 -0.96
N ASP A 29 11.46 -16.10 -0.48
CA ASP A 29 12.39 -15.74 0.61
C ASP A 29 11.73 -15.33 1.94
N LEU A 30 10.60 -15.95 2.30
CA LEU A 30 9.86 -15.64 3.53
C LEU A 30 10.73 -15.75 4.80
N PRO A 31 10.80 -14.70 5.63
CA PRO A 31 11.47 -14.75 6.93
C PRO A 31 10.84 -15.79 7.88
N LYS A 32 11.68 -16.52 8.62
CA LYS A 32 11.26 -17.65 9.49
C LYS A 32 10.18 -17.30 10.50
N ASP A 33 10.16 -16.06 11.00
CA ASP A 33 9.22 -15.58 12.03
C ASP A 33 8.15 -14.63 11.46
N SER A 34 7.90 -14.70 10.15
CA SER A 34 6.87 -13.89 9.51
C SER A 34 5.46 -14.19 10.06
N LEU A 35 4.67 -13.15 10.31
CA LEU A 35 3.26 -13.29 10.73
C LEU A 35 2.30 -13.31 9.53
N ILE A 36 2.83 -13.16 8.32
CA ILE A 36 2.10 -13.22 7.05
C ILE A 36 2.71 -14.31 6.17
N PRO A 37 1.91 -15.00 5.34
CA PRO A 37 2.38 -16.11 4.51
C PRO A 37 3.10 -15.67 3.22
N TRP A 38 3.48 -14.40 3.14
CA TRP A 38 4.11 -13.77 1.99
C TRP A 38 5.02 -12.64 2.48
N TRP A 39 5.93 -12.20 1.62
CA TRP A 39 6.91 -11.16 1.95
C TRP A 39 7.15 -10.22 0.78
N SER A 40 7.23 -10.80 -0.43
CA SER A 40 7.34 -10.06 -1.68
C SER A 40 5.95 -9.78 -2.25
N VAL A 41 5.75 -8.55 -2.71
CA VAL A 41 4.54 -8.13 -3.42
C VAL A 41 4.92 -7.63 -4.80
N VAL A 42 4.39 -8.28 -5.83
CA VAL A 42 4.55 -7.84 -7.22
C VAL A 42 3.33 -7.06 -7.66
N ILE A 43 3.58 -5.84 -8.14
CA ILE A 43 2.58 -4.84 -8.45
C ILE A 43 2.67 -4.51 -9.93
N ASP A 44 1.54 -4.61 -10.63
CA ASP A 44 1.41 -4.10 -11.99
C ASP A 44 1.46 -2.58 -11.99
N ILE A 45 2.59 -2.01 -12.39
CA ILE A 45 2.76 -0.56 -12.45
C ILE A 45 2.48 0.01 -13.83
N GLY A 46 1.90 -0.74 -14.77
CA GLY A 46 1.66 -0.26 -16.15
C GLY A 46 2.91 -0.24 -17.04
N GLY A 47 4.02 -0.84 -16.58
CA GLY A 47 5.29 -0.99 -17.28
C GLY A 47 5.98 -2.30 -16.86
N ASP A 48 7.30 -2.30 -16.68
CA ASP A 48 7.99 -3.44 -16.03
C ASP A 48 7.51 -3.52 -14.57
N GLY A 49 6.81 -4.60 -14.20
CA GLY A 49 6.20 -4.75 -12.87
C GLY A 49 7.17 -4.43 -11.71
N ALA A 50 6.66 -3.84 -10.63
CA ALA A 50 7.46 -3.50 -9.45
C ALA A 50 7.33 -4.59 -8.39
N ALA A 51 8.43 -4.97 -7.75
CA ALA A 51 8.41 -5.81 -6.57
C ALA A 51 8.80 -4.99 -5.34
N ILE A 52 8.02 -5.09 -4.28
CA ILE A 52 8.34 -4.49 -2.97
C ILE A 52 8.34 -5.56 -1.89
N LEU A 53 9.19 -5.39 -0.90
CA LEU A 53 9.20 -6.23 0.30
C LEU A 53 8.34 -5.56 1.38
N VAL A 54 7.53 -6.35 2.08
CA VAL A 54 6.56 -5.86 3.05
C VAL A 54 6.66 -6.65 4.35
N ARG A 55 6.66 -5.91 5.46
CA ARG A 55 6.56 -6.44 6.83
C ARG A 55 5.48 -5.70 7.60
N LEU A 56 4.96 -6.34 8.63
CA LEU A 56 4.03 -5.71 9.56
C LEU A 56 4.74 -4.62 10.38
N ASP A 57 5.85 -4.98 11.02
CA ASP A 57 6.68 -4.11 11.85
C ASP A 57 8.13 -4.61 11.95
N GLU A 58 8.95 -3.88 12.69
CA GLU A 58 10.40 -4.09 12.85
C GLU A 58 10.77 -5.41 13.55
N ARG A 59 9.81 -6.15 14.12
CA ARG A 59 10.10 -7.43 14.79
C ARG A 59 10.30 -8.59 13.82
N GLN A 60 9.83 -8.48 12.58
CA GLN A 60 9.72 -9.61 11.66
C GLN A 60 10.95 -9.82 10.78
N ALA A 61 11.53 -8.74 10.29
CA ALA A 61 12.66 -8.72 9.38
C ALA A 61 13.31 -7.34 9.40
N ASP A 62 14.54 -7.23 8.90
CA ASP A 62 15.29 -5.97 8.85
C ASP A 62 15.03 -5.13 7.59
N GLN A 63 14.43 -5.73 6.55
CA GLN A 63 14.19 -5.08 5.26
C GLN A 63 12.70 -4.84 4.98
N GLY A 64 12.41 -4.03 3.95
CA GLY A 64 11.05 -3.86 3.43
C GLY A 64 10.20 -2.84 4.18
N PHE A 65 9.12 -2.43 3.50
CA PHE A 65 8.20 -1.42 3.99
C PHE A 65 7.36 -1.96 5.15
N THR A 66 7.29 -1.20 6.24
CA THR A 66 6.39 -1.49 7.36
C THR A 66 4.96 -1.05 7.06
N ALA A 67 3.98 -1.57 7.80
CA ALA A 67 2.59 -1.11 7.72
C ALA A 67 2.49 0.42 7.91
N VAL A 68 3.23 0.98 8.87
CA VAL A 68 3.28 2.43 9.11
C VAL A 68 3.83 3.19 7.91
N ALA A 69 4.91 2.71 7.30
CA ALA A 69 5.50 3.34 6.12
C ALA A 69 4.49 3.35 4.95
N LEU A 70 3.87 2.22 4.67
CA LEU A 70 2.86 2.09 3.61
C LEU A 70 1.63 2.97 3.86
N ILE A 71 1.13 3.07 5.10
CA ILE A 71 0.02 3.97 5.44
C ILE A 71 0.41 5.44 5.25
N ARG A 72 1.62 5.83 5.65
CA ARG A 72 2.13 7.21 5.45
C ARG A 72 2.26 7.54 3.97
N ILE A 73 2.78 6.62 3.16
CA ILE A 73 2.84 6.75 1.70
C ILE A 73 1.44 6.91 1.11
N ALA A 74 0.49 6.06 1.52
CA ALA A 74 -0.90 6.13 1.07
C ALA A 74 -1.57 7.47 1.44
N LEU A 75 -1.30 8.00 2.64
CA LEU A 75 -1.77 9.32 3.06
C LEU A 75 -1.22 10.43 2.16
N VAL A 76 0.09 10.42 1.87
CA VAL A 76 0.72 11.45 1.02
C VAL A 76 0.12 11.45 -0.38
N ILE A 77 -0.03 10.28 -1.00
CA ILE A 77 -0.62 10.15 -2.34
C ILE A 77 -2.08 10.60 -2.32
N GLY A 78 -2.86 10.13 -1.34
CA GLY A 78 -4.26 10.47 -1.21
C GLY A 78 -4.49 11.96 -0.93
N GLU A 79 -3.63 12.60 -0.14
CA GLU A 79 -3.68 14.04 0.13
C GLU A 79 -3.35 14.85 -1.11
N ALA A 80 -2.25 14.50 -1.81
CA ALA A 80 -1.87 15.17 -3.05
C ALA A 80 -2.95 15.03 -4.14
N ASP A 81 -3.58 13.86 -4.25
CA ASP A 81 -4.68 13.64 -5.19
C ASP A 81 -5.95 14.40 -4.77
N ASN A 82 -6.32 14.37 -3.48
CA ASN A 82 -7.49 15.08 -2.99
C ASN A 82 -7.34 16.61 -3.07
N GLU A 83 -6.13 17.14 -2.96
CA GLU A 83 -5.85 18.57 -3.21
C GLU A 83 -6.12 18.93 -4.68
N ARG A 84 -5.73 18.07 -5.63
CA ARG A 84 -5.93 18.30 -7.07
C ARG A 84 -7.37 18.06 -7.52
N ARG A 85 -7.98 16.97 -7.04
CA ARG A 85 -9.34 16.54 -7.38
C ARG A 85 -10.13 16.23 -6.09
N PRO A 86 -10.60 17.27 -5.39
CA PRO A 86 -11.36 17.10 -4.16
C PRO A 86 -12.60 16.25 -4.38
N SER A 87 -12.83 15.29 -3.48
CA SER A 87 -14.10 14.54 -3.46
C SER A 87 -14.42 14.06 -2.05
N VAL A 88 -15.72 13.90 -1.76
CA VAL A 88 -16.19 13.36 -0.47
C VAL A 88 -15.59 11.97 -0.22
N LEU A 89 -15.53 11.12 -1.25
CA LEU A 89 -14.95 9.77 -1.13
C LEU A 89 -13.45 9.81 -0.79
N ALA A 90 -12.68 10.71 -1.41
CA ALA A 90 -11.26 10.88 -1.11
C ALA A 90 -11.04 11.40 0.33
N GLY A 91 -11.82 12.40 0.76
CA GLY A 91 -11.76 12.89 2.14
C GLY A 91 -12.10 11.81 3.19
N GLU A 92 -13.12 11.00 2.93
CA GLU A 92 -13.49 9.86 3.78
C GLU A 92 -12.44 8.75 3.77
N CYS A 93 -11.85 8.47 2.61
CA CYS A 93 -10.73 7.52 2.48
C CYS A 93 -9.54 7.95 3.35
N LEU A 94 -9.12 9.22 3.26
CA LEU A 94 -8.06 9.80 4.08
C LEU A 94 -8.39 9.77 5.58
N ARG A 95 -9.64 10.05 5.96
CA ARG A 95 -10.08 9.93 7.35
C ARG A 95 -9.90 8.52 7.90
N HIS A 96 -10.22 7.50 7.10
CA HIS A 96 -10.01 6.11 7.48
C HIS A 96 -8.53 5.74 7.55
N LEU A 97 -7.71 6.17 6.59
CA LEU A 97 -6.26 5.98 6.64
C LEU A 97 -5.61 6.59 7.88
N ARG A 98 -6.03 7.80 8.29
CA ARG A 98 -5.51 8.43 9.52
C ARG A 98 -5.87 7.65 10.78
N LYS A 99 -7.07 7.07 10.84
CA LYS A 99 -7.47 6.19 11.95
C LYS A 99 -6.71 4.86 11.96
N ALA A 100 -6.45 4.30 10.77
CA ALA A 100 -5.59 3.12 10.66
C ALA A 100 -4.17 3.43 11.16
N LEU A 101 -3.61 4.58 10.77
CA LEU A 101 -2.31 5.03 11.26
C LEU A 101 -2.29 5.19 12.78
N GLU A 102 -3.32 5.82 13.36
CA GLU A 102 -3.42 6.00 14.81
C GLU A 102 -3.44 4.65 15.55
N ALA A 103 -4.30 3.72 15.12
CA ALA A 103 -4.37 2.38 15.70
C ALA A 103 -3.03 1.63 15.57
N GLU A 104 -2.38 1.74 14.41
CA GLU A 104 -1.08 1.10 14.16
C GLU A 104 0.03 1.69 15.04
N LEU A 105 0.07 3.01 15.21
CA LEU A 105 1.03 3.66 16.10
C LEU A 105 0.82 3.25 17.56
N GLN A 106 -0.43 3.11 18.00
CA GLN A 106 -0.75 2.62 19.34
C GLN A 106 -0.36 1.13 19.52
N ARG A 107 -0.58 0.29 18.50
CA ARG A 107 -0.14 -1.12 18.51
C ARG A 107 1.37 -1.24 18.70
N ARG A 108 2.10 -0.30 18.11
CA ARG A 108 3.56 -0.24 18.09
C ARG A 108 4.17 0.52 19.27
N GLU A 109 3.38 0.91 20.26
CA GLU A 109 3.90 1.59 21.45
C GLU A 109 5.02 0.75 22.11
N GLY A 110 6.19 1.37 22.30
CA GLY A 110 7.38 0.72 22.86
C GLY A 110 8.28 0.00 21.85
N LEU A 111 7.97 0.03 20.55
CA LEU A 111 8.91 -0.36 19.50
C LEU A 111 9.93 0.75 19.21
N ALA A 112 11.05 0.35 18.60
CA ALA A 112 12.01 1.29 18.03
C ALA A 112 11.31 2.21 17.02
N GLU A 113 11.85 3.43 16.86
CA GLU A 113 11.36 4.34 15.85
C GLU A 113 11.50 3.71 14.46
N ALA A 114 10.46 3.80 13.65
CA ALA A 114 10.48 3.32 12.28
C ALA A 114 11.58 4.04 11.50
N GLU A 115 12.17 3.36 10.51
CA GLU A 115 13.11 3.99 9.59
C GLU A 115 12.51 5.25 8.95
N THR A 116 13.38 6.19 8.56
CA THR A 116 12.92 7.45 7.99
C THR A 116 12.39 7.19 6.59
N LEU A 117 11.12 7.52 6.37
CA LEU A 117 10.50 7.54 5.06
C LEU A 117 10.92 8.81 4.33
N HIS A 118 11.61 8.66 3.20
CA HIS A 118 11.94 9.76 2.29
C HIS A 118 10.97 9.77 1.12
N LEU A 119 10.51 10.97 0.76
CA LEU A 119 9.55 11.17 -0.33
C LEU A 119 10.09 12.26 -1.25
N ASP A 120 10.64 11.82 -2.37
CA ASP A 120 11.18 12.72 -3.38
C ASP A 120 10.13 13.05 -4.42
N ARG A 121 10.01 14.35 -4.70
CA ARG A 121 9.14 14.89 -5.75
C ARG A 121 9.98 15.18 -6.97
N GLU A 122 9.96 14.29 -7.95
CA GLU A 122 10.56 14.60 -9.24
C GLU A 122 9.52 15.34 -10.10
N SER A 123 9.88 16.54 -10.54
CA SER A 123 8.99 17.47 -11.25
C SER A 123 9.42 17.65 -12.71
N SER A 124 9.50 16.54 -13.45
CA SER A 124 9.57 16.59 -14.90
C SER A 124 8.14 16.44 -15.45
N HIS A 125 7.64 17.48 -16.13
CA HIS A 125 6.38 17.47 -16.89
C HIS A 125 5.04 17.71 -16.16
N GLY A 126 5.01 18.51 -15.08
CA GLY A 126 3.74 18.98 -14.50
C GLY A 126 2.95 17.93 -13.69
N PHE A 127 3.43 16.68 -13.70
CA PHE A 127 3.04 15.62 -12.79
C PHE A 127 4.20 15.41 -11.82
N ALA A 128 3.97 15.63 -10.52
CA ALA A 128 4.97 15.30 -9.51
C ALA A 128 4.94 13.78 -9.30
N TRP A 129 5.93 13.08 -9.82
CA TRP A 129 6.20 11.69 -9.45
C TRP A 129 6.63 11.72 -7.98
N LEU A 130 6.10 10.78 -7.20
CA LEU A 130 6.55 10.59 -5.82
C LEU A 130 7.37 9.30 -5.81
N HIS A 131 8.67 9.41 -5.57
CA HIS A 131 9.50 8.25 -5.24
C HIS A 131 9.51 8.13 -3.71
N ALA A 132 9.12 6.97 -3.21
CA ALA A 132 9.16 6.65 -1.78
C ALA A 132 10.36 5.75 -1.50
N GLU A 133 11.28 6.22 -0.67
CA GLU A 133 12.41 5.45 -0.17
C GLU A 133 12.21 5.14 1.31
N TYR A 134 12.45 3.88 1.68
CA TYR A 134 12.36 3.40 3.05
C TYR A 134 13.40 2.32 3.27
N GLY A 135 14.44 2.62 4.04
CA GLY A 135 15.58 1.73 4.22
C GLY A 135 16.34 1.53 2.91
N ASP A 136 16.46 0.28 2.48
CA ASP A 136 17.03 -0.13 1.20
C ASP A 136 15.99 -0.31 0.08
N GLY A 137 14.70 -0.12 0.40
CA GLY A 137 13.59 -0.25 -0.53
C GLY A 137 13.19 1.08 -1.18
N GLY A 138 12.80 1.01 -2.46
CA GLY A 138 12.28 2.13 -3.22
C GLY A 138 10.99 1.75 -3.95
N MET A 139 10.07 2.70 -4.09
CA MET A 139 8.81 2.50 -4.82
C MET A 139 8.43 3.76 -5.59
N THR A 140 8.14 3.59 -6.88
CA THR A 140 7.63 4.66 -7.74
C THR A 140 6.12 4.71 -7.69
N LEU A 141 5.56 5.87 -7.35
CA LEU A 141 4.15 6.08 -7.16
C LEU A 141 3.53 6.76 -8.39
N SER A 142 2.34 6.29 -8.79
CA SER A 142 1.60 6.88 -9.90
C SER A 142 1.06 8.26 -9.52
N ALA A 143 1.24 9.23 -10.41
CA ALA A 143 0.62 10.54 -10.30
C ALA A 143 -0.87 10.54 -10.73
N ASP A 144 -1.30 9.54 -11.52
CA ASP A 144 -2.69 9.29 -11.89
C ASP A 144 -3.33 8.23 -10.98
N PRO A 145 -4.32 8.60 -10.13
CA PRO A 145 -5.04 7.64 -9.29
C PRO A 145 -5.87 6.64 -10.11
N SER A 146 -6.16 6.94 -11.38
CA SER A 146 -6.95 6.08 -12.26
C SER A 146 -6.14 4.89 -12.80
N GLY A 147 -4.82 4.88 -12.60
CA GLY A 147 -3.93 3.81 -13.08
C GLY A 147 -3.80 3.77 -14.60
N ASN A 148 -3.87 4.91 -15.29
CA ASN A 148 -3.50 4.97 -16.72
C ASN A 148 -2.00 5.28 -16.90
N GLU A 149 -1.35 5.86 -15.90
CA GLU A 149 0.07 6.19 -15.92
C GLU A 149 0.91 5.15 -15.16
N GLU A 150 2.21 5.13 -15.44
CA GLU A 150 3.13 4.23 -14.76
C GLU A 150 3.24 4.54 -13.26
N GLY A 151 3.48 3.50 -12.46
CA GLY A 151 3.68 3.58 -11.02
C GLY A 151 2.58 2.91 -10.18
N VAL A 152 2.85 2.80 -8.88
CA VAL A 152 1.95 2.20 -7.89
C VAL A 152 0.83 3.18 -7.54
N THR A 153 -0.42 2.77 -7.68
CA THR A 153 -1.58 3.61 -7.34
C THR A 153 -1.97 3.49 -5.86
N LEU A 154 -2.76 4.44 -5.36
CA LEU A 154 -3.34 4.39 -4.02
C LEU A 154 -4.17 3.12 -3.80
N GLU A 155 -4.98 2.71 -4.79
CA GLU A 155 -5.80 1.51 -4.69
C GLU A 155 -4.93 0.24 -4.53
N GLN A 156 -3.80 0.15 -5.23
CA GLN A 156 -2.87 -0.97 -5.09
C GLN A 156 -2.22 -1.01 -3.70
N LEU A 157 -1.79 0.14 -3.16
CA LEU A 157 -1.27 0.21 -1.79
C LEU A 157 -2.32 -0.20 -0.74
N LEU A 158 -3.57 0.22 -0.94
CA LEU A 158 -4.67 -0.16 -0.06
C LEU A 158 -4.96 -1.66 -0.15
N ILE A 159 -4.80 -2.30 -1.32
CA ILE A 159 -4.88 -3.76 -1.47
C ILE A 159 -3.76 -4.45 -0.68
N VAL A 160 -2.53 -3.95 -0.76
CA VAL A 160 -1.39 -4.49 0.00
C VAL A 160 -1.65 -4.42 1.50
N LEU A 161 -2.05 -3.24 2.00
CA LEU A 161 -2.37 -3.04 3.41
C LEU A 161 -3.56 -3.91 3.86
N ASP A 162 -4.62 -4.01 3.06
CA ASP A 162 -5.81 -4.81 3.40
C ASP A 162 -5.45 -6.29 3.53
N GLN A 163 -4.62 -6.81 2.62
CA GLN A 163 -4.12 -8.19 2.72
C GLN A 163 -3.19 -8.38 3.91
N LEU A 164 -2.28 -7.43 4.18
CA LEU A 164 -1.36 -7.45 5.31
C LEU A 164 -2.11 -7.58 6.64
N TYR A 165 -3.10 -6.72 6.85
CA TYR A 165 -3.91 -6.74 8.06
C TYR A 165 -4.80 -7.98 8.16
N LEU A 166 -5.35 -8.46 7.04
CA LEU A 166 -6.15 -9.68 7.03
C LEU A 166 -5.35 -10.90 7.51
N ASP A 167 -4.16 -11.10 6.95
CA ASP A 167 -3.33 -12.26 7.26
C ASP A 167 -2.67 -12.15 8.63
N ALA A 168 -2.15 -10.97 8.99
CA ALA A 168 -1.61 -10.73 10.32
C ALA A 168 -2.68 -10.95 11.41
N SER A 169 -3.93 -10.49 11.19
CA SER A 169 -5.03 -10.66 12.15
C SER A 169 -5.42 -12.12 12.35
N ARG A 170 -5.27 -12.98 11.33
CA ARG A 170 -5.47 -14.43 11.47
C ARG A 170 -4.41 -15.05 12.36
N ARG A 171 -3.18 -14.53 12.33
CA ARG A 171 -2.07 -15.03 13.15
C ARG A 171 -2.08 -14.47 14.58
N LEU A 172 -2.59 -13.25 14.76
CA LEU A 172 -2.70 -12.54 16.03
C LEU A 172 -4.15 -12.14 16.36
N PRO A 173 -5.08 -13.11 16.57
CA PRO A 173 -6.51 -12.81 16.72
C PRO A 173 -6.87 -12.02 17.99
N GLY A 174 -5.96 -11.90 18.95
CA GLY A 174 -6.14 -11.12 20.18
C GLY A 174 -5.69 -9.66 20.07
N ASP A 175 -5.06 -9.26 18.97
CA ASP A 175 -4.57 -7.89 18.78
C ASP A 175 -5.70 -6.98 18.26
N GLY A 176 -6.36 -6.30 19.21
CA GLY A 176 -7.48 -5.41 18.90
C GLY A 176 -7.09 -4.19 18.05
N ARG A 177 -5.83 -3.72 18.14
CA ARG A 177 -5.35 -2.56 17.37
C ARG A 177 -5.05 -2.95 15.94
N LEU A 178 -4.48 -4.14 15.73
CA LEU A 178 -4.31 -4.72 14.40
C LEU A 178 -5.66 -4.89 13.69
N ALA A 179 -6.66 -5.42 14.39
CA ALA A 179 -8.00 -5.57 13.85
C ALA A 179 -8.66 -4.21 13.53
N GLU A 180 -8.51 -3.21 14.41
CA GLU A 180 -9.00 -1.85 14.20
C GLU A 180 -8.38 -1.19 12.97
N ALA A 181 -7.04 -1.28 12.83
CA ALA A 181 -6.33 -0.78 11.66
C ALA A 181 -6.82 -1.46 10.37
N GLY A 182 -6.96 -2.79 10.38
CA GLY A 182 -7.48 -3.57 9.26
C GLY A 182 -8.89 -3.15 8.84
N VAL A 183 -9.80 -2.91 9.79
CA VAL A 183 -11.16 -2.41 9.49
C VAL A 183 -11.10 -1.07 8.77
N HIS A 184 -10.24 -0.15 9.21
CA HIS A 184 -10.12 1.16 8.60
C HIS A 184 -9.46 1.13 7.22
N VAL A 185 -8.42 0.32 7.03
CA VAL A 185 -7.84 0.08 5.71
C VAL A 185 -8.87 -0.51 4.75
N GLY A 186 -9.63 -1.54 5.15
CA GLY A 186 -10.66 -2.12 4.29
C GLY A 186 -11.82 -1.17 3.97
N GLN A 187 -12.10 -0.17 4.81
CA GLN A 187 -13.02 0.92 4.46
C GLN A 187 -12.40 1.89 3.46
N ALA A 188 -11.14 2.28 3.65
CA ALA A 188 -10.40 3.13 2.72
C ALA A 188 -10.32 2.48 1.32
N LEU A 189 -9.97 1.20 1.23
CA LEU A 189 -9.94 0.44 -0.03
C LEU A 189 -11.29 0.46 -0.75
N ARG A 190 -12.39 0.21 -0.03
CA ARG A 190 -13.74 0.26 -0.62
C ARG A 190 -14.11 1.64 -1.13
N LEU A 191 -13.74 2.70 -0.41
CA LEU A 191 -14.01 4.07 -0.82
C LEU A 191 -13.19 4.44 -2.06
N GLU A 192 -11.91 4.05 -2.09
CA GLU A 192 -11.02 4.31 -3.20
C GLU A 192 -11.43 3.55 -4.46
N GLY A 193 -11.68 2.23 -4.37
CA GLY A 193 -12.15 1.45 -5.52
C GLY A 193 -13.48 1.96 -6.08
N ARG A 194 -14.38 2.49 -5.23
CA ARG A 194 -15.59 3.16 -5.72
C ARG A 194 -15.28 4.47 -6.45
N ARG A 195 -14.28 5.22 -6.00
CA ARG A 195 -13.88 6.52 -6.55
C ARG A 195 -13.20 6.36 -7.91
N THR A 196 -12.30 5.38 -8.06
CA THR A 196 -11.56 5.11 -9.31
C THR A 196 -12.44 4.60 -10.45
N LEU A 197 -13.59 4.01 -10.12
CA LEU A 197 -14.62 3.60 -11.07
C LEU A 197 -15.52 4.75 -11.56
N LEU A 198 -15.53 5.90 -10.90
CA LEU A 198 -16.32 7.06 -11.33
C LEU A 198 -15.62 7.80 -12.49
N PRO A 199 -16.36 8.21 -13.55
CA PRO A 199 -15.77 8.99 -14.62
C PRO A 199 -15.19 10.30 -14.09
N ALA A 200 -14.01 10.67 -14.59
CA ALA A 200 -13.37 11.96 -14.35
C ALA A 200 -14.21 13.09 -14.95
N GLY A 201 -15.24 13.56 -14.24
CA GLY A 201 -16.07 14.66 -14.75
C GLY A 201 -17.47 14.81 -14.16
N GLY A 202 -17.91 13.98 -13.21
CA GLY A 202 -19.21 14.16 -12.56
C GLY A 202 -19.24 15.33 -11.58
N ARG A 203 -19.27 16.58 -12.08
CA ARG A 203 -19.73 17.72 -11.29
C ARG A 203 -21.17 17.41 -10.82
N ARG A 204 -21.39 17.40 -9.52
CA ARG A 204 -22.71 17.67 -8.94
C ARG A 204 -22.73 19.12 -8.50
#